data_AF-A0A1B0CZ47-F1
#
_entry.id   AF-A0A1B0CZ47-F1
#
_cell.length_a   1.000
_cell.length_b   1.000
_cell.length_c   1.000
_cell.angle_alpha   90.00
_cell.angle_beta   90.00
_cell.angle_gamma   90.00
#
_symmetry.space_group_name_H-M   'P 1'
#
loop_
_entity.id
_entity.type
_entity.pdbx_description
1 polymer ?
#
loop_
_entity_poly.entity_id
_entity_poly.type
_entity_poly.pdbx_seq_one_letter_code
_entity_poly.pdbx_strand_id
1 'polypeptide(L)'
;MRKARRKERDGDQNAGDTKLYLEENVLERKLPDADLKAIVDLPPGLDYNEWLASHTLALFEHVNLVYGTISEFCTTSGCPDMTGPGTSSPQ
;
A
#
# COMPACT_ATOMS: atom_id res chain seq x y z
N MET A 1 0.75 -38.57 -49.14
CA MET A 1 0.59 -37.44 -48.21
C MET A 1 0.43 -37.97 -46.80
N ARG A 2 1.41 -37.77 -45.90
CA ARG A 2 1.30 -38.12 -44.48
C ARG A 2 1.77 -36.89 -43.70
N LYS A 3 0.87 -36.20 -43.01
CA LYS A 3 1.23 -35.17 -42.03
C LYS A 3 0.88 -35.68 -40.65
N ALA A 4 1.92 -35.86 -39.83
CA ALA A 4 1.86 -36.35 -38.47
C ALA A 4 1.18 -35.34 -37.55
N ARG A 5 0.32 -35.83 -36.64
CA ARG A 5 -0.29 -35.09 -35.55
C ARG A 5 0.82 -34.68 -34.57
N ARG A 6 1.11 -33.38 -34.46
CA ARG A 6 1.99 -32.82 -33.43
C ARG A 6 1.23 -32.80 -32.10
N LYS A 7 1.67 -33.63 -31.15
CA LYS A 7 1.24 -33.61 -29.74
C LYS A 7 2.03 -32.49 -29.05
N GLU A 8 1.42 -31.33 -28.84
CA GLU A 8 2.01 -30.30 -28.00
C GLU A 8 1.81 -30.71 -26.53
N ARG A 9 2.95 -30.86 -25.86
CA ARG A 9 3.14 -31.26 -24.46
C ARG A 9 3.52 -30.00 -23.69
N ASP A 10 2.86 -29.81 -22.56
CA ASP A 10 3.14 -28.92 -21.44
C ASP A 10 4.17 -27.79 -21.65
N GLY A 11 3.67 -26.57 -21.70
CA GLY A 11 4.40 -25.39 -21.26
C GLY A 11 3.69 -24.84 -20.04
N ASP A 12 4.14 -25.24 -18.85
CA ASP A 12 3.87 -24.57 -17.59
C ASP A 12 4.43 -23.14 -17.70
N GLN A 13 3.58 -22.20 -18.13
CA GLN A 13 3.89 -20.78 -18.20
C GLN A 13 3.56 -20.15 -16.86
N ASN A 14 4.29 -20.53 -15.82
CA ASN A 14 4.31 -19.79 -14.56
C ASN A 14 5.75 -19.38 -14.24
N ALA A 15 6.35 -18.60 -15.15
CA ALA A 15 7.47 -17.74 -14.79
C ALA A 15 6.86 -16.64 -13.90
N GLY A 16 6.83 -16.90 -12.60
CA GLY A 16 6.20 -16.02 -11.62
C GLY A 16 6.70 -14.59 -11.77
N ASP A 17 5.76 -13.67 -11.99
CA ASP A 17 6.03 -12.23 -12.03
C ASP A 17 6.86 -11.83 -10.81
N THR A 18 8.05 -11.28 -11.05
CA THR A 18 8.86 -10.70 -9.99
C THR A 18 8.08 -9.55 -9.36
N LYS A 19 7.58 -9.78 -8.13
CA LYS A 19 6.80 -8.80 -7.37
C LYS A 19 7.71 -7.73 -6.78
N LEU A 20 8.08 -6.75 -7.60
CA LEU A 20 8.98 -5.65 -7.25
C LEU A 20 8.61 -4.96 -5.92
N TYR A 21 7.32 -4.85 -5.61
CA TYR A 21 6.81 -4.25 -4.37
C TYR A 21 7.11 -5.05 -3.09
N LEU A 22 7.61 -6.28 -3.22
CA LEU A 22 8.06 -7.12 -2.10
C LEU A 22 9.58 -7.12 -1.94
N GLU A 23 10.33 -6.47 -2.83
CA GLU A 23 11.78 -6.38 -2.71
C GLU A 23 12.17 -5.42 -1.58
N GLU A 24 13.15 -5.83 -0.77
CA GLU A 24 13.62 -5.10 0.43
C GLU A 24 14.04 -3.65 0.12
N ASN A 25 14.72 -3.45 -1.00
CA ASN A 25 15.15 -2.14 -1.50
C ASN A 25 13.99 -1.19 -1.85
N VAL A 26 12.78 -1.70 -2.08
CA VAL A 26 11.57 -0.92 -2.34
C VAL A 26 10.78 -0.71 -1.05
N LEU A 27 10.68 -1.74 -0.21
CA LEU A 27 10.00 -1.71 1.09
C LEU A 27 10.66 -0.71 2.06
N GLU A 28 11.98 -0.60 2.04
CA GLU A 28 12.73 0.27 2.95
C GLU A 28 12.90 1.70 2.44
N ARG A 29 12.33 2.03 1.27
CA ARG A 29 12.40 3.40 0.77
C ARG A 29 11.65 4.34 1.69
N LYS A 30 12.38 5.32 2.19
CA LYS A 30 11.85 6.43 2.99
C LYS A 30 12.08 7.72 2.24
N LEU A 31 11.26 8.72 2.55
CA LEU A 31 11.61 10.09 2.21
C LEU A 31 12.95 10.44 2.87
N PRO A 32 13.75 11.37 2.30
CA PRO A 32 14.96 11.86 2.95
C PRO A 32 14.66 12.22 4.41
N ASP A 33 15.66 12.10 5.29
CA ASP A 33 15.53 12.36 6.74
C ASP A 33 15.01 13.78 7.01
N ALA A 34 13.69 13.94 6.96
CA ALA A 34 12.99 15.12 7.40
C ALA A 34 12.83 14.97 8.91
N ASP A 35 13.22 16.00 9.65
CA ASP A 35 12.92 16.06 11.08
C ASP A 35 11.41 16.31 11.24
N LEU A 36 10.65 15.22 11.23
CA LEU A 36 9.19 15.25 11.35
C LEU A 36 8.76 15.95 12.64
N LYS A 37 9.56 15.86 13.71
CA LYS A 37 9.24 16.53 14.98
C LYS A 37 9.24 18.05 14.80
N ALA A 38 10.29 18.58 14.16
CA ALA A 38 10.37 20.01 13.87
C ALA A 38 9.21 20.50 12.97
N ILE A 39 8.69 19.65 12.08
CA ILE A 39 7.60 20.00 11.15
C ILE A 39 6.23 20.00 11.83
N VAL A 40 6.00 19.16 12.84
CA VAL A 40 4.71 19.07 13.54
C VAL A 40 4.59 20.02 14.74
N ASP A 41 5.70 20.65 15.15
CA ASP A 41 5.71 21.62 16.23
C ASP A 41 4.80 22.82 15.93
N LEU A 42 3.97 23.21 16.91
CA LEU A 42 3.07 24.34 16.78
C LEU A 42 3.86 25.64 16.61
N PRO A 43 3.71 26.38 15.50
CA PRO A 43 4.40 27.64 15.30
C PRO A 43 3.99 28.70 16.34
N PRO A 44 4.93 29.56 16.78
CA PRO A 44 4.62 30.60 17.75
C PRO A 44 3.59 31.60 17.19
N GLY A 45 2.51 31.82 17.95
CA GLY A 45 1.45 32.76 17.58
C GLY A 45 0.34 32.17 16.71
N LEU A 46 0.41 30.89 16.34
CA LEU A 46 -0.69 30.19 15.67
C LEU A 46 -1.64 29.55 16.70
N ASP A 47 -2.94 29.55 16.40
CA ASP A 47 -3.92 28.86 17.22
C ASP A 47 -3.74 27.33 17.15
N TYR A 48 -3.86 26.67 18.30
CA TYR A 48 -3.69 25.23 18.39
C TYR A 48 -4.74 24.45 17.58
N ASN A 49 -6.01 24.87 17.61
CA ASN A 49 -7.07 24.16 16.90
C ASN A 49 -6.97 24.38 15.40
N GLU A 50 -6.57 25.58 14.97
CA GLU A 50 -6.28 25.85 13.56
C GLU A 50 -5.12 24.98 13.04
N TRP A 51 -4.03 24.87 13.82
CA TRP A 51 -2.91 24.00 13.48
C TRP A 51 -3.30 22.52 13.42
N LEU A 52 -4.08 22.05 14.40
CA LEU A 52 -4.56 20.68 14.43
C LEU A 52 -5.50 20.39 13.24
N ALA A 53 -6.40 21.32 12.92
CA ALA A 53 -7.32 21.18 11.81
C ALA A 53 -6.59 21.09 10.47
N SER A 54 -5.58 21.94 10.24
CA SER A 54 -4.79 21.92 9.00
C SER A 54 -4.07 20.59 8.78
N HIS A 55 -3.46 20.02 9.83
CA HIS A 55 -2.79 18.72 9.77
C HIS A 55 -3.78 17.57 9.58
N THR A 56 -4.93 17.64 10.25
CA THR A 56 -5.97 16.59 10.16
C THR A 56 -6.54 16.52 8.75
N LEU A 57 -6.83 17.66 8.14
CA LEU A 57 -7.33 17.73 6.76
C LEU A 57 -6.30 17.19 5.76
N ALA A 58 -5.04 17.63 5.88
CA ALA A 58 -3.96 17.15 5.02
C ALA A 58 -3.74 15.63 5.15
N LEU A 59 -3.79 15.10 6.38
CA LEU A 59 -3.67 13.66 6.61
C LEU A 59 -4.84 12.89 6.00
N PHE A 60 -6.07 13.38 6.16
CA PHE A 60 -7.26 12.75 5.58
C PHE A 60 -7.17 12.67 4.05
N GLU A 61 -6.78 13.76 3.39
CA GLU A 61 -6.59 13.79 1.94
C GLU A 61 -5.50 12.81 1.49
N HIS A 62 -4.38 12.76 2.21
CA HIS A 62 -3.28 11.84 1.90
C HIS A 62 -3.70 10.37 2.06
N VAL A 63 -4.37 10.02 3.16
CA VAL A 63 -4.86 8.65 3.39
C VAL A 63 -5.86 8.24 2.31
N ASN A 64 -6.79 9.13 1.93
CA ASN A 64 -7.74 8.84 0.86
C ASN A 64 -7.06 8.64 -0.49
N LEU A 65 -6.05 9.45 -0.81
CA LEU A 65 -5.27 9.29 -2.03
C LEU A 65 -4.58 7.92 -2.07
N VAL A 66 -3.89 7.55 -0.98
CA VAL A 66 -3.20 6.25 -0.86
C VAL A 66 -4.20 5.10 -0.94
N TYR A 67 -5.29 5.14 -0.18
CA TYR A 67 -6.32 4.11 -0.22
C TYR A 67 -6.96 3.97 -1.60
N GLY A 68 -7.17 5.09 -2.30
CA GLY A 68 -7.67 5.11 -3.67
C GLY A 68 -6.86 4.20 -4.60
N THR A 69 -5.53 4.16 -4.44
CA THR A 69 -4.64 3.33 -5.27
C THR A 69 -4.82 1.82 -5.11
N ILE A 70 -5.40 1.36 -3.99
CA ILE A 70 -5.60 -0.06 -3.69
C ILE A 70 -7.08 -0.45 -3.49
N SER A 71 -7.98 0.52 -3.59
CA SER A 71 -9.39 0.38 -3.23
C SER A 71 -10.11 -0.76 -3.98
N GLU A 72 -9.73 -1.04 -5.23
CA GLU A 72 -10.31 -2.13 -6.03
C GLU A 72 -9.96 -3.54 -5.50
N PHE A 73 -8.87 -3.66 -4.75
CA PHE A 73 -8.44 -4.92 -4.14
C PHE A 73 -9.05 -5.13 -2.74
N CYS A 74 -9.45 -4.04 -2.08
CA CYS A 74 -10.09 -4.05 -0.76
C CYS A 74 -11.62 -4.15 -0.92
N THR A 75 -12.12 -5.37 -1.10
CA THR A 75 -13.55 -5.65 -1.30
C THR A 75 -14.18 -6.29 -0.07
N THR A 76 -15.51 -6.31 0.02
CA THR A 76 -16.22 -6.97 1.14
C THR A 76 -15.97 -8.48 1.22
N SER A 77 -15.61 -9.14 0.11
CA SER A 77 -15.23 -10.55 0.11
C SER A 77 -13.75 -10.77 0.44
N GLY A 78 -12.86 -9.85 0.03
CA GLY A 78 -11.42 -9.93 0.32
C GLY A 78 -11.05 -9.45 1.73
N CYS A 79 -11.79 -8.48 2.26
CA CYS A 79 -11.59 -7.83 3.55
C CYS A 79 -12.95 -7.72 4.28
N PRO A 80 -13.49 -8.82 4.82
CA PRO A 80 -14.82 -8.83 5.45
C PRO A 80 -14.86 -8.02 6.75
N ASP A 81 -13.72 -7.95 7.43
CA ASP A 81 -13.52 -7.20 8.67
C ASP A 81 -12.35 -6.23 8.51
N MET A 82 -12.42 -5.11 9.24
CA MET A 82 -11.32 -4.15 9.33
C MET A 82 -10.23 -4.69 10.25
N THR A 83 -9.21 -5.33 9.68
CA THR A 83 -8.08 -5.91 10.41
C THR A 83 -6.80 -5.10 10.23
N GLY A 84 -5.90 -5.12 11.23
CA GLY A 84 -4.58 -4.51 11.17
C GLY A 84 -3.47 -5.46 11.64
N PRO A 85 -2.19 -5.09 11.45
CA PRO A 85 -1.05 -5.87 11.93
C PRO A 85 -1.18 -6.14 13.44
N GLY A 86 -1.16 -7.41 13.83
CA GLY A 86 -1.28 -7.83 15.25
C GLY A 86 -2.72 -7.99 15.77
N THR A 87 -3.76 -7.72 14.97
CA THR A 87 -5.17 -7.94 15.37
C THR A 87 -5.75 -9.25 14.86
N SER A 88 -4.94 -10.13 14.24
CA SER A 88 -5.38 -11.48 13.95
C SER A 88 -5.44 -12.27 15.26
N SER A 89 -6.63 -12.44 15.80
CA SER A 89 -6.92 -13.49 16.77
C SER A 89 -6.36 -14.82 16.22
N PRO A 90 -5.66 -15.64 17.03
CA PRO A 90 -5.39 -17.00 16.60
C PRO A 90 -6.75 -17.70 16.49
N GLN A 91 -7.14 -18.05 15.27
CA GLN A 91 -8.20 -19.03 15.06
C GLN A 91 -7.56 -20.40 14.87
#